data_AF-A0A7V2XMR5-F1
#
_entry.id   AF-A0A7V2XMR5-F1
#
_cell.length_a   1.000
_cell.length_b   1.000
_cell.length_c   1.000
_cell.angle_alpha   90.00
_cell.angle_beta   90.00
_cell.angle_gamma   90.00
#
_symmetry.space_group_name_H-M   'P 1'
#
loop_
_entity.id
_entity.type
_entity.pdbx_description
1 polymer ?
#
loop_
_entity_poly.entity_id
_entity_poly.type
_entity_poly.pdbx_seq_one_letter_code
_entity_poly.pdbx_strand_id
1 'polypeptide(L)'
;MIKKFIDKLLGKAPKAKGPNFGKREDVPATVHGIDPSLVDGRALDVVHTLKRAGFEAYIVGGAVRDLLLGLRPKDFDVATNATPEQVKNLFRRAFIIGRRFRTVHVVFGRGRENEVIEVSTFRAYLDSADAEQ
;
A
#
# COMPACT_ATOMS: atom_id res chain seq x y z
N MET A 1 -23.86 -3.16 -31.62
CA MET A 1 -24.96 -4.13 -31.89
C MET A 1 -24.46 -5.51 -32.31
N ILE A 2 -23.32 -5.64 -33.01
CA ILE A 2 -22.75 -6.92 -33.46
C ILE A 2 -22.28 -7.85 -32.31
N LYS A 3 -21.63 -7.33 -31.26
CA LYS A 3 -21.18 -8.13 -30.09
C LYS A 3 -22.32 -8.95 -29.45
N LYS A 4 -23.49 -8.35 -29.26
CA LYS A 4 -24.67 -9.02 -28.71
C LYS A 4 -25.18 -10.16 -29.59
N PHE A 5 -24.95 -10.09 -30.90
CA PHE A 5 -25.37 -11.12 -31.86
C PHE A 5 -24.38 -12.30 -31.87
N ILE A 6 -23.08 -12.02 -31.77
CA ILE A 6 -22.01 -13.02 -31.65
C ILE A 6 -22.12 -13.80 -30.33
N ASP A 7 -22.33 -13.10 -29.22
CA ASP A 7 -22.51 -13.72 -27.89
C ASP A 7 -23.73 -14.65 -27.83
N LYS A 8 -24.76 -14.34 -28.64
CA LYS A 8 -25.99 -15.12 -28.76
C LYS A 8 -25.84 -16.36 -29.66
N LEU A 9 -24.88 -16.35 -30.60
CA LEU A 9 -24.64 -17.43 -31.55
C LEU A 9 -23.56 -18.42 -31.12
N LEU A 10 -22.51 -17.97 -30.41
CA LEU A 10 -21.35 -18.80 -30.06
C LEU A 10 -21.32 -19.24 -28.59
N GLY A 11 -22.28 -18.79 -27.78
CA GLY A 11 -22.27 -19.00 -26.34
C GLY A 11 -21.21 -18.13 -25.65
N LYS A 12 -21.54 -17.65 -24.45
CA LYS A 12 -20.61 -16.82 -23.67
C LYS A 12 -19.48 -17.72 -23.16
N ALA A 13 -18.23 -17.43 -23.54
CA ALA A 13 -17.08 -18.11 -22.96
C ALA A 13 -17.14 -18.02 -21.42
N PRO A 14 -16.84 -19.10 -20.68
CA PRO A 14 -16.84 -19.04 -19.22
C PRO A 14 -15.88 -17.96 -18.77
N LYS A 15 -16.35 -17.03 -17.92
CA LYS A 15 -15.46 -16.06 -17.27
C LYS A 15 -14.36 -16.85 -16.57
N ALA A 16 -13.10 -16.58 -16.91
CA ALA A 16 -11.98 -17.10 -16.16
C ALA A 16 -12.23 -16.80 -14.67
N LYS A 17 -12.11 -17.81 -13.81
CA LYS A 17 -12.15 -17.59 -12.37
C LYS A 17 -11.02 -16.61 -12.06
N GLY A 18 -11.37 -15.46 -11.49
CA GLY A 18 -10.38 -14.47 -11.06
C GLY A 18 -9.36 -15.10 -10.10
N PRO A 19 -8.25 -14.41 -9.84
CA PRO A 19 -7.19 -14.98 -8.99
C PRO A 19 -7.77 -15.34 -7.62
N ASN A 20 -7.39 -16.52 -7.10
CA ASN A 20 -7.73 -16.90 -5.73
C ASN A 20 -6.75 -16.22 -4.78
N PHE A 21 -7.10 -15.03 -4.29
CA PHE A 21 -6.26 -14.22 -3.41
C PHE A 21 -6.21 -14.72 -1.95
N GLY A 22 -6.85 -15.85 -1.64
CA GLY A 22 -7.00 -16.32 -0.26
C GLY A 22 -8.02 -15.50 0.53
N LYS A 23 -8.08 -15.72 1.85
CA LYS A 23 -8.90 -14.93 2.78
C LYS A 23 -7.96 -14.10 3.65
N ARG A 24 -8.35 -12.86 3.94
CA ARG A 24 -7.67 -12.05 4.95
C ARG A 24 -7.80 -12.72 6.30
N GLU A 25 -6.68 -12.87 6.99
CA GLU A 25 -6.62 -13.30 8.38
C GLU A 25 -5.91 -12.22 9.21
N ASP A 26 -6.51 -11.87 10.35
CA ASP A 26 -5.90 -10.96 11.31
C ASP A 26 -5.16 -11.80 12.36
N VAL A 27 -3.83 -11.72 12.37
CA VAL A 27 -2.98 -12.42 13.33
C VAL A 27 -2.72 -11.49 14.53
N PRO A 28 -3.05 -11.89 15.78
CA PRO A 28 -2.86 -11.03 16.94
C PRO A 28 -1.38 -10.95 17.37
N ALA A 29 -1.04 -9.91 18.15
CA ALA A 29 0.32 -9.68 18.64
C ALA A 29 0.92 -10.85 19.44
N THR A 30 0.09 -11.56 20.19
CA THR A 30 0.47 -12.77 20.93
C THR A 30 0.91 -13.92 20.03
N VAL A 31 0.56 -13.89 18.74
CA VAL A 31 0.90 -14.93 17.76
C VAL A 31 2.07 -14.48 16.89
N HIS A 32 2.02 -13.27 16.32
CA HIS A 32 3.09 -12.81 15.42
C HIS A 32 4.36 -12.35 16.15
N GLY A 33 4.29 -11.98 17.44
CA GLY A 33 5.47 -11.73 18.27
C GLY A 33 6.36 -10.56 17.82
N ILE A 34 5.84 -9.63 17.03
CA ILE A 34 6.62 -8.47 16.57
C ILE A 34 6.85 -7.55 17.77
N ASP A 35 8.12 -7.24 18.04
CA ASP A 35 8.52 -6.26 19.05
C ASP A 35 8.22 -4.83 18.54
N PRO A 36 7.26 -4.11 19.13
CA PRO A 36 6.93 -2.74 18.72
C PRO A 36 8.09 -1.75 18.90
N SER A 37 9.07 -2.05 19.77
CA SER A 37 10.22 -1.17 20.01
C SER A 37 11.17 -1.10 18.80
N LEU A 38 11.12 -2.09 17.91
CA LEU A 38 11.88 -2.13 16.67
C LEU A 38 11.21 -1.35 15.53
N VAL A 39 9.98 -0.88 15.73
CA VAL A 39 9.23 -0.12 14.73
C VAL A 39 9.62 1.36 14.78
N ASP A 40 9.91 1.94 13.62
CA ASP A 40 10.24 3.35 13.52
C ASP A 40 9.05 4.25 13.95
N GLY A 41 9.30 5.15 14.90
CA GLY A 41 8.28 6.07 15.40
C GLY A 41 7.66 6.95 14.32
N ARG A 42 8.40 7.28 13.25
CA ARG A 42 7.89 8.08 12.13
C ARG A 42 6.92 7.29 11.25
N ALA A 43 7.20 6.00 11.04
CA ALA A 43 6.27 5.13 10.34
C ALA A 43 4.96 4.99 11.14
N LEU A 44 5.05 4.86 12.47
CA LEU A 44 3.88 4.88 13.35
C LEU A 44 3.13 6.22 13.24
N ASP A 45 3.82 7.36 13.26
CA ASP A 45 3.21 8.68 13.12
C ASP A 45 2.46 8.84 11.79
N VAL A 46 3.03 8.36 10.69
CA VAL A 46 2.37 8.37 9.37
C VAL A 46 1.09 7.52 9.41
N VAL A 47 1.18 6.28 9.89
CA VAL A 47 0.02 5.38 10.00
C VAL A 47 -1.07 5.97 10.88
N HIS A 48 -0.71 6.50 12.05
CA HIS A 48 -1.67 7.12 12.95
C HIS A 48 -2.32 8.38 12.37
N THR A 49 -1.55 9.20 11.64
CA THR A 49 -2.08 10.40 10.99
C THR A 49 -3.11 10.03 9.92
N LEU A 50 -2.80 9.05 9.08
CA LEU A 50 -3.73 8.54 8.06
C LEU A 50 -4.99 7.93 8.70
N LYS A 51 -4.83 7.10 9.73
CA LYS A 51 -5.96 6.49 10.45
C LYS A 51 -6.86 7.53 11.11
N ARG A 52 -6.29 8.56 11.76
CA ARG A 52 -7.07 9.67 12.33
C ARG A 52 -7.84 10.46 11.27
N ALA A 53 -7.33 10.53 10.05
CA ALA A 53 -8.01 11.15 8.92
C ALA A 53 -9.06 10.23 8.25
N GLY A 54 -9.29 9.01 8.76
CA GLY A 54 -10.29 8.08 8.27
C GLY A 54 -9.82 7.13 7.18
N PHE A 55 -8.51 7.05 6.93
CA PHE A 55 -7.93 6.15 5.94
C PHE A 55 -7.44 4.84 6.57
N GLU A 56 -7.42 3.77 5.78
CA GLU A 56 -6.66 2.58 6.12
C GLU A 56 -5.18 2.83 5.88
N ALA A 57 -4.32 2.39 6.80
CA ALA A 57 -2.88 2.51 6.67
C ALA A 57 -2.16 1.41 7.42
N TYR A 58 -1.13 0.84 6.79
CA TYR A 58 -0.38 -0.31 7.32
C TYR A 58 1.10 -0.16 7.00
N ILE A 59 1.97 -0.57 7.92
CA ILE A 59 3.38 -0.83 7.61
C ILE A 59 3.42 -2.12 6.78
N VAL A 60 4.21 -2.14 5.71
CA VAL A 60 4.25 -3.25 4.76
C VAL A 60 5.68 -3.61 4.35
N GLY A 61 5.82 -4.62 3.49
CA GLY A 61 7.05 -4.88 2.76
C GLY A 61 8.15 -5.53 3.60
N GLY A 62 9.40 -5.17 3.29
CA GLY A 62 10.60 -5.76 3.90
C GLY A 62 10.66 -5.56 5.41
N ALA A 63 10.17 -4.42 5.92
CA ALA A 63 10.15 -4.13 7.34
C ALA A 63 9.35 -5.16 8.14
N VAL A 64 8.15 -5.53 7.69
CA VAL A 64 7.31 -6.52 8.37
C VAL A 64 7.98 -7.90 8.37
N ARG A 65 8.58 -8.29 7.23
CA ARG A 65 9.35 -9.54 7.14
C ARG A 65 10.49 -9.56 8.15
N ASP A 66 11.29 -8.49 8.20
CA ASP A 66 12.47 -8.42 9.04
C ASP A 66 12.08 -8.43 10.53
N LEU A 67 11.02 -7.70 10.91
CA LEU A 67 10.45 -7.72 12.26
C LEU A 67 9.97 -9.12 12.69
N LEU A 68 9.31 -9.86 11.80
CA LEU A 68 8.88 -11.24 12.06
C LEU A 68 10.07 -12.20 12.26
N LEU A 69 11.22 -11.87 11.69
CA LEU A 69 12.47 -12.63 11.88
C LEU A 69 13.29 -12.13 13.09
N GLY A 70 12.79 -11.16 13.85
CA GLY A 70 13.52 -10.54 14.96
C GLY A 70 14.72 -9.69 14.52
N LEU A 71 14.77 -9.29 13.25
CA LEU A 71 15.81 -8.44 12.68
C LEU A 71 15.39 -6.96 12.73
N ARG A 72 16.38 -6.07 12.78
CA ARG A 72 16.12 -4.62 12.70
C ARG A 72 15.93 -4.21 11.23
N PRO A 73 14.76 -3.66 10.85
CA PRO A 73 14.53 -3.16 9.50
C PRO A 73 15.47 -2.01 9.14
N LYS A 74 15.77 -1.87 7.84
CA LYS A 74 16.58 -0.75 7.31
C LYS A 74 15.74 0.49 6.99
N ASP A 75 14.54 0.25 6.49
CA ASP A 75 13.57 1.22 6.03
C ASP A 75 12.15 0.75 6.38
N PHE A 76 11.20 1.68 6.32
CA PHE A 76 9.79 1.43 6.61
C PHE A 76 8.91 2.07 5.53
N ASP A 77 8.06 1.25 4.94
CA ASP A 77 7.07 1.66 3.96
C ASP A 77 5.66 1.56 4.53
N VAL A 78 4.80 2.49 4.12
CA VAL A 78 3.39 2.53 4.49
C VAL A 78 2.52 2.36 3.25
N ALA A 79 1.53 1.48 3.32
CA ALA A 79 0.49 1.36 2.31
C ALA A 79 -0.85 1.90 2.84
N THR A 80 -1.61 2.60 2.00
CA THR A 80 -2.88 3.23 2.39
C THR A 80 -3.93 3.23 1.28
N ASN A 81 -5.21 3.35 1.61
CA ASN A 81 -6.27 3.60 0.61
C ASN A 81 -6.38 5.09 0.22
N ALA A 82 -5.65 6.00 0.86
CA ALA A 82 -5.61 7.41 0.48
C ALA A 82 -4.92 7.61 -0.88
N THR A 83 -5.41 8.53 -1.71
CA THR A 83 -4.73 8.93 -2.95
C THR A 83 -3.46 9.75 -2.63
N PRO A 84 -2.49 9.84 -3.55
CA PRO A 84 -1.27 10.62 -3.32
C PRO A 84 -1.54 12.08 -2.91
N GLU A 85 -2.55 12.70 -3.50
CA GLU A 85 -3.00 14.06 -3.18
C GLU A 85 -3.60 14.15 -1.77
N GLN A 86 -4.42 13.16 -1.38
CA GLN A 86 -4.96 13.07 -0.02
C GLN A 86 -3.85 12.90 1.01
N VAL A 87 -2.89 12.01 0.77
CA VAL A 87 -1.70 11.85 1.62
C VAL A 87 -0.94 13.18 1.72
N LYS A 88 -0.64 13.82 0.58
CA LYS A 88 0.08 15.09 0.54
C LYS A 88 -0.61 16.18 1.37
N ASN A 89 -1.94 16.23 1.39
CA ASN A 89 -2.70 17.22 2.15
C ASN A 89 -2.61 17.03 3.67
N LEU A 90 -2.30 15.81 4.13
CA LEU A 90 -2.17 15.51 5.57
C LEU A 90 -0.79 15.85 6.15
N PHE A 91 0.22 16.02 5.30
CA PHE A 91 1.61 16.20 5.74
C PHE A 91 2.21 17.46 5.14
N ARG A 92 2.70 18.36 6.01
CA ARG A 92 3.31 19.64 5.58
C ARG A 92 4.51 19.46 4.64
N ARG A 93 5.25 18.36 4.77
CA ARG A 93 6.42 18.02 3.94
C ARG A 93 6.23 16.66 3.29
N ALA A 94 5.40 16.62 2.27
CA ALA A 94 5.16 15.45 1.45
C ALA A 94 5.35 15.76 -0.03
N PHE A 95 6.04 14.85 -0.73
CA PHE A 95 6.33 14.98 -2.17
C PHE A 95 5.78 13.76 -2.90
N ILE A 96 4.94 13.99 -3.90
CA ILE A 96 4.49 12.93 -4.80
C ILE A 96 5.68 12.59 -5.72
N ILE A 97 6.11 11.34 -5.72
CA ILE A 97 7.27 10.91 -6.48
C ILE A 97 6.82 10.30 -7.79
N GLY A 98 6.94 11.09 -8.86
CA GLY A 98 6.59 10.70 -10.21
C GLY A 98 5.08 10.48 -10.43
N ARG A 99 4.57 10.91 -11.57
CA ARG A 99 3.14 10.78 -11.89
C ARG A 99 2.68 9.33 -12.05
N ARG A 100 3.61 8.41 -12.34
CA ARG A 100 3.33 6.98 -12.58
C ARG A 100 3.32 6.15 -11.30
N PHE A 101 4.10 6.51 -10.29
CA PHE A 101 4.42 5.58 -9.21
C PHE A 101 3.41 5.57 -8.05
N ARG A 102 2.46 6.52 -8.02
CA ARG A 102 1.41 6.62 -6.96
C ARG A 102 1.98 6.50 -5.54
N THR A 103 3.20 7.01 -5.34
CA THR A 103 3.91 7.02 -4.07
C THR A 103 4.17 8.45 -3.61
N VAL A 104 4.23 8.64 -2.30
CA VAL A 104 4.47 9.91 -1.63
C VAL A 104 5.59 9.75 -0.61
N HIS A 105 6.61 10.59 -0.69
CA HIS A 105 7.65 10.68 0.31
C HIS A 105 7.23 11.66 1.40
N VAL A 106 6.99 11.16 2.61
CA VAL A 106 6.76 11.99 3.81
C VAL A 106 8.09 12.20 4.50
N VAL A 107 8.49 13.48 4.65
CA VAL A 107 9.86 13.84 5.05
C VAL A 107 9.90 14.36 6.49
N PHE A 108 10.74 13.71 7.30
CA PHE A 108 11.05 14.07 8.68
C PHE A 108 12.46 14.69 8.79
N GLY A 109 12.77 15.39 9.89
CA GLY A 109 14.07 16.08 10.06
C GLY A 109 14.19 17.37 9.25
N ARG A 110 15.37 17.98 9.09
CA ARG A 110 15.63 19.17 8.25
C ARG A 110 17.02 19.08 7.62
N GLY A 111 17.24 19.80 6.51
CA GLY A 111 18.56 19.85 5.86
C GLY A 111 18.96 18.52 5.24
N ARG A 112 20.24 18.17 5.34
CA ARG A 112 20.83 16.93 4.79
C ARG A 112 20.57 15.68 5.64
N GLU A 113 20.10 15.85 6.87
CA GLU A 113 19.76 14.77 7.81
C GLU A 113 18.24 14.55 7.82
N ASN A 114 17.63 14.53 6.64
CA ASN A 114 16.22 14.21 6.52
C ASN A 114 16.02 12.72 6.33
N GLU A 115 14.93 12.21 6.89
CA GLU A 115 14.53 10.82 6.71
C GLU A 115 13.14 10.78 6.07
N VAL A 116 12.87 9.70 5.38
CA VAL A 116 11.70 9.59 4.49
C VAL A 116 10.97 8.31 4.82
N ILE A 117 9.64 8.43 4.96
CA ILE A 117 8.72 7.30 4.94
C ILE A 117 8.04 7.33 3.57
N GLU A 118 8.16 6.23 2.82
CA GLU A 118 7.43 6.06 1.57
C GLU A 118 6.00 5.64 1.88
N VAL A 119 5.04 6.34 1.27
CA VAL A 119 3.61 6.07 1.40
C VAL A 119 3.03 5.74 0.03
N SER A 120 2.54 4.53 -0.15
CA SER A 120 1.98 4.02 -1.39
C SER A 120 0.47 3.83 -1.30
N THR A 121 -0.27 4.27 -2.31
CA THR A 121 -1.71 3.94 -2.41
C THR A 121 -1.87 2.45 -2.77
N PHE A 122 -2.84 1.77 -2.17
CA PHE A 122 -3.20 0.39 -2.53
C PHE A 122 -3.41 0.27 -4.04
N ARG A 123 -2.79 -0.77 -4.62
CA ARG A 123 -2.94 -1.12 -6.02
C ARG A 123 -2.93 -2.64 -6.14
N ALA A 124 -3.87 -3.17 -6.91
CA ALA A 124 -3.77 -4.55 -7.35
C ALA A 124 -2.76 -4.61 -8.51
N TYR A 125 -2.13 -5.78 -8.68
CA TYR A 125 -1.50 -6.10 -9.94
C TYR A 125 -2.61 -6.11 -10.99
N LEU A 126 -2.63 -5.11 -11.88
CA LEU A 126 -3.37 -5.19 -13.12
C LEU A 126 -2.51 -6.05 -14.05
N ASP A 127 -3.08 -7.10 -14.60
CA ASP A 127 -2.45 -7.73 -15.76
C ASP A 127 -2.22 -6.62 -16.81
N SER A 128 -1.04 -6.59 -17.42
CA SER A 128 -0.71 -5.59 -18.44
C SER A 128 -1.76 -5.56 -19.57
N ALA A 129 -2.46 -6.68 -19.80
CA ALA A 129 -3.55 -6.78 -20.75
C ALA A 129 -4.83 -5.99 -20.36
N ASP A 130 -5.03 -5.70 -19.08
CA ASP A 130 -6.23 -5.07 -18.52
C ASP A 130 -6.02 -3.58 -18.17
N ALA A 131 -4.84 -3.02 -18.44
CA ALA A 131 -4.54 -1.61 -18.21
C ALA A 131 -5.10 -0.73 -19.35
N GLU A 132 -6.36 -0.32 -19.26
CA GLU A 132 -6.88 0.78 -20.10
C GLU A 132 -6.35 2.14 -19.61
N GLN A 133 -5.85 2.96 -20.55
CA GLN A 133 -5.27 4.29 -20.33
C GLN A 133 -6.32 5.36 -20.02
#